data_AF-A0A2J8VWQ7-F1
#
_entry.id   AF-A0A2J8VWQ7-F1
#
_cell.length_a   1.000
_cell.length_b   1.000
_cell.length_c   1.000
_cell.angle_alpha   90.00
_cell.angle_beta   90.00
_cell.angle_gamma   90.00
#
_symmetry.space_group_name_H-M   'P 1'
#
loop_
_entity.id
_entity.type
_entity.pdbx_description
1 polymer ?
#
loop_
_entity_poly.entity_id
_entity_poly.type
_entity_poly.pdbx_seq_one_letter_code
_entity_poly.pdbx_strand_id
1 'polypeptide(L)'
;MWTADEIAQLCYEHYGIRLPKKGKPEPNHEWTLLAAVVKIQSPADKACDTPDKPVQVTKEVVSMGTGTKCIGQSKMRKSGTGPSPASICLHLVSYLCRRRHPQ
;
A
#
# COMPACT_ATOMS: atom_id res chain seq x y z
N MET A 1 18.57 -0.12 -8.47
CA MET A 1 17.24 -0.55 -8.97
C MET A 1 16.61 -1.41 -7.88
N TRP A 2 15.38 -1.15 -7.47
CA TRP A 2 14.68 -1.95 -6.44
C TRP A 2 13.91 -3.10 -7.09
N THR A 3 13.73 -4.20 -6.36
CA THR A 3 13.00 -5.37 -6.85
C THR A 3 11.53 -5.33 -6.42
N ALA A 4 10.68 -6.06 -7.14
CA ALA A 4 9.27 -6.20 -6.74
C ALA A 4 9.14 -6.84 -5.35
N ASP A 5 9.99 -7.84 -5.04
CA ASP A 5 9.99 -8.53 -3.75
C ASP A 5 10.39 -7.60 -2.60
N GLU A 6 11.38 -6.73 -2.81
CA GLU A 6 11.80 -5.74 -1.81
C GLU A 6 10.63 -4.78 -1.47
N ILE A 7 9.91 -4.31 -2.49
CA ILE A 7 8.75 -3.43 -2.30
C ILE A 7 7.60 -4.19 -1.63
N ALA A 8 7.37 -5.45 -2.01
CA ALA A 8 6.33 -6.28 -1.42
C ALA A 8 6.60 -6.53 0.07
N GLN A 9 7.84 -6.86 0.44
CA GLN A 9 8.24 -7.08 1.83
C GLN A 9 8.00 -5.82 2.68
N LEU A 10 8.42 -4.65 2.19
CA LEU A 10 8.18 -3.37 2.87
C LEU A 10 6.68 -3.09 3.08
N CYS A 11 5.83 -3.44 2.11
CA CYS A 11 4.38 -3.36 2.25
C CYS A 11 3.85 -4.35 3.31
N TYR A 12 4.35 -5.59 3.34
CA TYR A 12 3.92 -6.60 4.33
C TYR A 12 4.32 -6.24 5.76
N GLU A 13 5.53 -5.73 5.97
CA GLU A 13 6.00 -5.27 7.27
C GLU A 13 5.15 -4.08 7.76
N HIS A 14 4.91 -3.10 6.89
CA HIS A 14 4.03 -1.97 7.22
C HIS A 14 2.61 -2.45 7.54
N TYR A 15 2.08 -3.40 6.78
CA TYR A 15 0.76 -4.01 7.05
C TYR A 15 0.72 -4.67 8.43
N GLY A 16 1.75 -5.43 8.81
CA GLY A 16 1.84 -6.12 10.09
C GLY A 16 1.93 -5.17 11.28
N ILE A 17 2.81 -4.16 11.18
CA ILE A 17 3.25 -3.34 12.31
C ILE A 17 2.39 -2.08 12.50
N ARG A 18 2.02 -1.40 11.41
CA ARG A 18 1.44 -0.04 11.47
C ARG A 18 -0.09 -0.01 11.42
N LEU A 19 -0.74 -1.02 10.84
CA LEU A 19 -2.20 -1.03 10.71
C LEU A 19 -2.90 -1.56 11.97
N PRO A 20 -4.06 -0.96 12.35
CA PRO A 20 -4.90 -1.48 13.42
C PRO A 20 -5.30 -2.95 13.19
N LYS A 21 -5.50 -3.69 14.29
CA LYS A 21 -5.98 -5.08 14.20
C LYS A 21 -7.42 -5.16 13.66
N LYS A 22 -8.23 -4.13 13.92
CA LYS A 22 -9.62 -4.07 13.47
C LYS A 22 -9.68 -3.90 11.95
N GLY A 23 -10.43 -4.77 11.27
CA GLY A 23 -10.59 -4.77 9.82
C GLY A 23 -9.53 -5.58 9.07
N LYS A 24 -8.57 -6.21 9.76
CA LYS A 24 -7.74 -7.27 9.16
C LYS A 24 -8.55 -8.56 9.08
N PRO A 25 -8.39 -9.35 8.01
CA PRO A 25 -9.05 -10.64 7.89
C PRO A 25 -8.60 -11.59 9.00
N GLU A 26 -9.50 -12.46 9.45
CA GLU A 26 -9.15 -13.54 10.38
C GLU A 26 -8.14 -14.51 9.74
N PRO A 27 -7.00 -14.79 10.42
CA PRO A 27 -6.01 -15.73 9.92
C PRO A 27 -6.63 -17.10 9.63
N ASN A 28 -6.33 -17.70 8.48
CA ASN A 28 -6.82 -19.01 8.02
C ASN A 28 -8.31 -19.09 7.67
N HIS A 29 -9.10 -18.05 7.92
CA HIS A 29 -10.54 -18.05 7.65
C HIS A 29 -10.93 -17.03 6.57
N GLU A 30 -10.24 -15.90 6.53
CA GLU A 30 -10.56 -14.80 5.63
C GLU A 30 -9.33 -14.35 4.84
N TRP A 31 -9.58 -13.75 3.68
CA TRP A 31 -8.56 -13.12 2.86
C TRP A 31 -9.05 -11.76 2.37
N THR A 32 -8.11 -10.88 2.09
CA THR A 32 -8.37 -9.57 1.50
C THR A 32 -7.26 -9.23 0.52
N LEU A 33 -7.53 -8.30 -0.40
CA LEU A 33 -6.47 -7.73 -1.23
C LEU A 33 -5.79 -6.60 -0.45
N LEU A 34 -4.49 -6.47 -0.65
CA LEU A 34 -3.66 -5.40 -0.11
C LEU A 34 -3.18 -4.54 -1.28
N ALA A 35 -3.32 -3.23 -1.16
CA ALA A 35 -2.72 -2.26 -2.07
C ALA A 35 -1.96 -1.22 -1.25
N ALA A 36 -0.81 -0.79 -1.76
CA ALA A 36 0.02 0.20 -1.11
C ALA A 36 0.74 1.09 -2.13
N VAL A 37 0.96 2.35 -1.75
CA VAL A 37 1.77 3.31 -2.50
C VAL A 37 3.09 3.49 -1.76
N VAL A 38 4.19 3.28 -2.46
CA VAL A 38 5.54 3.46 -1.91
C VAL A 38 6.19 4.66 -2.57
N LYS A 39 6.57 5.64 -1.75
CA LYS A 39 7.37 6.79 -2.15
C LYS A 39 8.84 6.40 -2.10
N ILE A 40 9.54 6.64 -3.19
CA ILE A 40 10.97 6.37 -3.30
C ILE A 40 11.67 7.69 -3.57
N GLN A 41 12.65 8.03 -2.74
CA GLN A 41 13.43 9.26 -2.91
C GLN A 41 14.91 8.91 -3.03
N SER A 42 15.53 9.36 -4.11
CA SER A 42 16.97 9.35 -4.27
C SER A 42 17.55 10.72 -3.89
N PRO A 43 18.68 10.80 -3.18
CA PRO A 43 19.38 12.05 -2.83
C PRO A 43 19.83 12.95 -4.00
N ALA A 44 19.58 12.58 -5.26
CA ALA A 44 20.06 13.31 -6.43
C ALA A 44 19.46 14.72 -6.61
N ASP A 45 18.43 15.10 -5.85
CA ASP A 45 17.87 16.47 -5.86
C ASP A 45 18.59 17.45 -4.91
N LYS A 46 19.64 17.00 -4.21
CA LYS A 46 20.48 17.86 -3.36
C LYS A 46 21.84 18.00 -4.03
N ALA A 47 21.95 18.99 -4.92
CA ALA A 47 23.23 19.44 -5.44
C ALA A 47 24.13 19.94 -4.30
N CYS A 48 25.01 19.07 -3.79
CA CYS A 48 26.29 19.47 -3.23
C CYS A 48 27.27 18.29 -3.25
N ASP A 49 28.37 18.53 -3.94
CA ASP A 49 29.45 17.61 -4.26
C ASP A 49 30.17 17.07 -3.02
N THR A 50 30.06 15.76 -2.76
CA THR A 50 31.11 14.99 -2.09
C THR A 50 31.18 13.58 -2.69
N PRO A 51 32.34 13.07 -3.15
CA PRO A 51 32.38 11.87 -4.01
C PRO A 51 32.22 10.52 -3.28
N ASP A 52 32.17 10.47 -1.95
CA ASP A 52 32.46 9.23 -1.21
C ASP A 52 31.30 8.65 -0.38
N LYS A 53 30.07 9.19 -0.46
CA LYS A 53 28.93 8.62 0.28
C LYS A 53 28.02 7.79 -0.63
N PRO A 54 27.70 6.52 -0.26
CA PRO A 54 26.70 5.76 -0.96
C PRO A 54 25.37 6.52 -0.90
N VAL A 55 24.82 6.80 -2.08
CA VAL A 55 23.55 7.49 -2.28
C VAL A 55 22.44 6.68 -1.59
N GLN A 56 22.03 7.10 -0.39
CA GLN A 56 21.00 6.41 0.38
C GLN A 56 19.62 6.71 -0.20
N VAL A 57 19.05 5.74 -0.92
CA VAL A 57 17.67 5.81 -1.41
C VAL A 57 16.71 5.46 -0.27
N THR A 58 15.78 6.36 0.05
CA THR A 58 14.73 6.10 1.05
C THR A 58 13.48 5.54 0.38
N LYS A 59 12.80 4.62 1.08
CA LYS A 59 11.55 3.98 0.65
C LYS A 59 10.54 4.05 1.78
N GLU A 60 9.35 4.56 1.51
CA GLU A 60 8.32 4.80 2.53
C GLU A 60 6.94 4.41 1.99
N VAL A 61 6.18 3.59 2.73
CA VAL A 61 4.75 3.40 2.44
C VAL A 61 4.00 4.65 2.86
N VAL A 62 3.43 5.37 1.89
CA VAL A 62 2.69 6.61 2.16
C VAL A 62 1.18 6.40 2.23
N SER A 63 0.68 5.30 1.67
CA SER A 63 -0.73 4.93 1.72
C SER A 63 -0.87 3.43 1.59
N MET A 64 -1.84 2.86 2.32
CA MET A 64 -2.13 1.44 2.31
C MET A 64 -3.63 1.22 2.53
N GLY A 65 -4.20 0.29 1.77
CA GLY A 65 -5.60 -0.10 1.87
C GLY A 65 -5.76 -1.60 1.74
N THR A 66 -6.81 -2.12 2.37
CA THR A 66 -7.30 -3.48 2.11
C THR A 66 -8.76 -3.47 1.72
N GLY A 67 -9.16 -4.40 0.86
CA GLY A 67 -10.55 -4.53 0.49
C GLY A 67 -10.78 -5.38 -0.75
N THR A 68 -11.93 -6.04 -0.79
CA THR A 68 -12.43 -6.85 -1.91
C THR A 68 -13.88 -6.55 -2.24
N LYS A 69 -14.49 -5.59 -1.52
CA LYS A 69 -15.92 -5.29 -1.57
C LYS A 69 -16.13 -3.78 -1.68
N CYS A 70 -17.13 -3.41 -2.47
CA CYS A 70 -17.57 -2.03 -2.60
C CYS A 70 -18.67 -1.72 -1.55
N ILE A 71 -18.87 -0.43 -1.27
CA ILE A 71 -20.04 0.01 -0.50
C ILE A 71 -21.31 -0.13 -1.36
N GLY A 72 -22.38 -0.69 -0.78
CA GLY A 72 -23.66 -0.80 -1.46
C GLY A 72 -24.32 0.57 -1.66
N GLN A 73 -25.08 0.75 -2.74
CA GLN A 73 -25.73 2.02 -3.11
C GLN A 73 -26.60 2.58 -1.97
N SER A 74 -27.33 1.73 -1.25
CA SER A 74 -28.18 2.13 -0.12
C SER A 74 -27.41 2.76 1.05
N LYS A 75 -26.10 2.50 1.14
CA LYS A 75 -25.20 3.07 2.16
C LYS A 75 -24.40 4.27 1.62
N MET A 76 -24.59 4.65 0.36
CA MET A 76 -23.94 5.80 -0.26
C MET A 76 -24.59 7.09 0.21
N ARG A 77 -23.80 8.04 0.71
CA ARG A 77 -24.28 9.36 1.15
C ARG A 77 -24.26 10.35 -0.02
N LYS A 78 -25.26 11.24 -0.09
CA LYS A 78 -25.34 12.30 -1.11
C LYS A 78 -24.27 13.40 -0.93
N SER A 79 -23.82 13.61 0.32
CA SER A 79 -22.68 14.47 0.65
C SER A 79 -21.44 13.61 0.87
N GLY A 80 -20.31 14.00 0.28
CA GLY A 80 -19.03 13.26 0.31
C GLY A 80 -18.32 13.20 1.67
N THR A 81 -19.06 13.31 2.77
CA THR A 81 -18.54 13.18 4.14
C THR A 81 -18.35 11.71 4.58
N GLY A 82 -18.67 10.76 3.70
CA GLY A 82 -18.25 9.36 3.77
C GLY A 82 -17.47 8.95 2.51
N PRO A 83 -16.75 7.82 2.52
CA PRO A 83 -15.97 7.37 1.37
C PRO A 83 -16.89 7.16 0.16
N SER A 84 -16.83 8.10 -0.78
CA SER A 84 -17.52 8.02 -2.06
C SER A 84 -16.82 6.97 -2.94
N PRO A 85 -17.52 5.92 -3.42
CA PRO A 85 -16.90 4.89 -4.25
C PRO A 85 -16.44 5.43 -5.61
N ALA A 86 -16.94 6.59 -6.06
CA ALA A 86 -16.58 7.17 -7.35
C ALA A 86 -15.16 7.77 -7.36
N SER A 87 -14.63 8.20 -6.20
CA SER A 87 -13.27 8.77 -6.12
C SER A 87 -12.21 7.76 -5.66
N ILE A 88 -12.62 6.57 -5.17
CA ILE A 88 -11.73 5.48 -4.77
C ILE A 88 -11.47 4.50 -5.93
N CYS A 89 -12.01 4.78 -7.13
CA CYS A 89 -11.52 4.19 -8.38
C CYS A 89 -10.13 4.80 -8.71
N LEU A 90 -9.17 4.41 -7.87
CA LEU A 90 -7.77 4.81 -7.89
C LEU A 90 -7.19 4.40 -9.25
N HIS A 91 -6.70 5.38 -10.01
CA HIS A 91 -5.72 5.17 -11.09
C HIS A 91 -4.39 4.73 -10.46
N LEU A 92 -4.35 3.53 -9.89
CA LEU A 92 -3.19 3.04 -9.14
C LEU A 92 -2.77 1.68 -9.65
N VAL A 93 -1.52 1.61 -10.12
CA VAL A 93 -0.80 0.39 -10.47
C VAL A 93 -0.92 -0.58 -9.31
N SER A 94 -1.77 -1.59 -9.49
CA SER A 94 -2.12 -2.58 -8.49
C SER A 94 -1.13 -3.74 -8.57
N TYR A 95 -0.22 -3.86 -7.61
CA TYR A 95 0.42 -5.15 -7.34
C TYR A 95 -0.59 -6.03 -6.58
N LEU A 96 -1.27 -6.92 -7.29
CA LEU A 96 -2.16 -7.93 -6.70
C LEU A 96 -1.32 -8.99 -6.00
N CYS A 97 -1.02 -8.81 -4.71
CA CYS A 97 -0.35 -9.85 -3.93
C CYS A 97 -1.37 -10.94 -3.54
N ARG A 98 -1.57 -11.89 -4.45
CA ARG A 98 -2.47 -13.04 -4.26
C ARG A 98 -1.71 -14.14 -3.52
N ARG A 99 -1.84 -14.25 -2.19
CA ARG A 99 -1.33 -15.42 -1.46
C ARG A 99 -2.27 -16.60 -1.69
N ARG A 100 -1.95 -17.46 -2.67
CA ARG A 100 -2.34 -18.88 -2.62
C ARG A 100 -1.31 -19.55 -1.71
N HIS A 101 -1.71 -20.02 -0.55
CA HIS A 101 -0.88 -20.94 0.22
C HIS A 101 -0.62 -22.18 -0.66
N PRO A 102 0.63 -22.60 -0.92
CA PRO A 102 0.87 -23.96 -1.35
C PRO A 102 0.54 -24.87 -0.16
N GLN A 103 -0.26 -25.90 -0.44
CA GLN A 103 -0.40 -27.07 0.43
C GLN A 103 0.95 -27.78 0.52
#